data_AF-A0A0F8YDL0-F1
#
_entry.id   AF-A0A0F8YDL0-F1
#
_cell.length_a   1.000
_cell.length_b   1.000
_cell.length_c   1.000
_cell.angle_alpha   90.00
_cell.angle_beta   90.00
_cell.angle_gamma   90.00
#
_symmetry.space_group_name_H-M   'P 1'
#
loop_
_entity.id
_entity.type
_entity.pdbx_description
1 polymer ?
#
loop_
_entity_poly.entity_id
_entity_poly.type
_entity_poly.pdbx_seq_one_letter_code
_entity_poly.pdbx_strand_id
1 'polypeptide(L)'
;FNATDKDCTMAPAFTANLTDGDTYEMWNVLKIEEVNDVINQAITSISAGALQLKQDDSNFTSQQIYEYDWLSSYKGLYKVEYVYNTTIDHLLSDCETAWTAGSSVTATADTAFKKFGNASAKLVVADGASAGGILGYDTIGSIDISDADRLEFDMYSTIALSAAELDFVLSASAAIAATTESLDIPAMVASTWYRHSIALANPESDTAIISLGVVNTTDVGACTLYFDNIRAVKDGSKIYKELPVQHWDIVKNTTDYLKLTSAGLSVTGSPTQIRLTGYQLPSLFSGDTTDSEIDPEYIIAYSVYMLLTAHAKSSRLDVTDRSAKAKEWKEIMDRTRRNTRTNFEGNTRWLS
;
A
#
# COMPACT_ATOMS: atom_id res chain seq x y z
N PHE A 1 -36.64 -26.91 -30.70
CA PHE A 1 -35.28 -27.42 -30.45
C PHE A 1 -35.22 -28.86 -30.95
N ASN A 2 -34.61 -29.10 -32.12
CA ASN A 2 -34.47 -30.45 -32.67
C ASN A 2 -33.25 -31.12 -32.03
N ALA A 3 -33.50 -32.27 -31.41
CA ALA A 3 -32.52 -33.10 -30.75
C ALA A 3 -31.89 -34.02 -31.78
N THR A 4 -30.62 -33.80 -32.10
CA THR A 4 -29.76 -34.79 -32.73
C THR A 4 -28.36 -34.41 -32.31
N ASP A 5 -27.84 -35.21 -31.38
CA ASP A 5 -26.48 -35.24 -30.86
C ASP A 5 -26.09 -34.07 -29.94
N LYS A 6 -26.24 -34.31 -28.63
CA LYS A 6 -25.58 -33.55 -27.57
C LYS A 6 -24.54 -34.45 -26.93
N ASP A 7 -23.30 -34.35 -27.39
CA ASP A 7 -22.16 -34.93 -26.69
C ASP A 7 -21.93 -34.15 -25.39
N CYS A 8 -21.88 -34.85 -24.26
CA CYS A 8 -21.51 -34.31 -22.97
C CYS A 8 -20.26 -35.02 -22.44
N THR A 9 -19.24 -34.25 -22.04
CA THR A 9 -18.02 -34.79 -21.46
C THR A 9 -18.22 -35.00 -19.96
N MET A 10 -18.16 -36.25 -19.53
CA MET A 10 -18.32 -36.65 -18.12
C MET A 10 -17.00 -36.50 -17.36
N ALA A 11 -17.04 -36.13 -16.08
CA ALA A 11 -15.86 -36.02 -15.22
C ALA A 11 -15.17 -37.39 -15.01
N PRO A 12 -13.84 -37.46 -14.81
CA PRO A 12 -13.03 -38.69 -14.94
C PRO A 12 -13.13 -39.70 -13.77
N ALA A 13 -14.30 -39.84 -13.14
CA ALA A 13 -14.46 -40.62 -11.91
C ALA A 13 -15.43 -41.82 -12.02
N PHE A 14 -15.61 -42.41 -13.20
CA PHE A 14 -16.34 -43.67 -13.32
C PHE A 14 -15.37 -44.85 -13.21
N THR A 15 -15.34 -45.50 -12.05
CA THR A 15 -14.58 -46.74 -11.80
C THR A 15 -15.34 -48.01 -12.25
N ALA A 16 -16.53 -47.87 -12.84
CA ALA A 16 -17.37 -48.98 -13.28
C ALA A 16 -17.71 -48.90 -14.78
N ASN A 17 -17.96 -50.06 -15.40
CA ASN A 17 -18.36 -50.17 -16.80
C ASN A 17 -19.77 -49.58 -16.97
N LEU A 18 -19.90 -48.53 -17.80
CA LEU A 18 -21.17 -47.89 -18.13
C LEU A 18 -22.01 -48.83 -19.01
N THR A 19 -23.31 -48.96 -18.72
CA THR A 19 -24.24 -49.82 -19.47
C THR A 19 -25.25 -48.98 -20.25
N ASP A 20 -25.71 -49.48 -21.38
CA ASP A 20 -26.77 -48.82 -22.17
C ASP A 20 -28.07 -48.70 -21.34
N GLY A 21 -28.64 -47.50 -21.28
CA GLY A 21 -29.81 -47.17 -20.45
C GLY A 21 -29.51 -46.61 -19.05
N ASP A 22 -28.24 -46.43 -18.68
CA ASP A 22 -27.89 -45.74 -17.43
C ASP A 22 -28.41 -44.29 -17.43
N THR A 23 -29.10 -43.91 -16.36
CA THR A 23 -29.63 -42.55 -16.18
C THR A 23 -28.61 -41.69 -15.44
N TYR A 24 -28.12 -40.63 -16.08
CA TYR A 24 -27.18 -39.69 -15.48
C TYR A 24 -27.85 -38.35 -15.18
N GLU A 25 -27.44 -37.73 -14.08
CA GLU A 25 -27.79 -36.34 -13.79
C GLU A 25 -26.66 -35.42 -14.23
N MET A 26 -26.97 -34.46 -15.09
CA MET A 26 -26.04 -33.36 -15.38
C MET A 26 -25.97 -32.44 -14.16
N TRP A 27 -24.85 -32.51 -13.46
CA TRP A 27 -24.48 -31.57 -12.40
C TRP A 27 -23.78 -30.38 -13.05
N ASN A 28 -24.49 -29.26 -13.18
CA ASN A 28 -23.81 -28.00 -13.45
C ASN A 28 -23.20 -27.53 -12.12
N VAL A 29 -21.94 -27.87 -11.89
CA VAL A 29 -21.22 -27.47 -10.69
C VAL A 29 -20.97 -25.96 -10.79
N LEU A 30 -21.30 -25.22 -9.72
CA LEU A 30 -20.97 -23.81 -9.59
C LEU A 30 -19.48 -23.61 -9.81
N LYS A 31 -19.10 -22.71 -10.71
CA LYS A 31 -17.69 -22.36 -10.89
C LYS A 31 -17.24 -21.48 -9.73
N ILE A 32 -15.98 -21.62 -9.32
CA ILE A 32 -15.41 -20.76 -8.27
C ILE A 32 -15.46 -19.28 -8.67
N GLU A 33 -15.30 -18.98 -9.96
CA GLU A 33 -15.42 -17.64 -10.54
C GLU A 33 -16.82 -17.03 -10.29
N GLU A 34 -17.89 -17.81 -10.47
CA GLU A 34 -19.26 -17.37 -10.24
C GLU A 34 -19.52 -17.06 -8.77
N VAL A 35 -18.93 -17.84 -7.87
CA VAL A 35 -19.02 -17.61 -6.41
C VAL A 35 -18.29 -16.32 -6.04
N ASN A 36 -17.07 -16.12 -6.55
CA ASN A 36 -16.28 -14.92 -6.29
C ASN A 36 -16.97 -13.65 -6.82
N ASP A 37 -17.56 -13.71 -8.02
CA ASP A 37 -18.31 -12.60 -8.60
C ASP A 37 -19.52 -12.23 -7.75
N VAL A 38 -20.27 -13.22 -7.26
CA VAL A 38 -21.43 -12.97 -6.41
C VAL A 38 -21.03 -12.41 -5.04
N ILE A 39 -19.90 -12.85 -4.46
CA ILE A 39 -19.35 -12.28 -3.24
C ILE A 39 -18.98 -10.80 -3.46
N ASN A 40 -18.29 -10.48 -4.56
CA ASN A 40 -17.94 -9.10 -4.89
C ASN A 40 -19.18 -8.23 -5.19
N GLN A 41 -20.24 -8.80 -5.76
CA GLN A 41 -21.53 -8.13 -5.90
C GLN A 41 -22.17 -7.84 -4.54
N ALA A 42 -22.10 -8.79 -3.59
CA ALA A 42 -22.60 -8.58 -2.23
C ALA A 42 -21.93 -7.36 -1.58
N ILE A 43 -20.59 -7.31 -1.61
CA ILE A 43 -19.80 -6.20 -1.07
C ILE A 43 -20.17 -4.89 -1.76
N THR A 44 -20.19 -4.88 -3.09
CA THR A 44 -20.51 -3.68 -3.88
C THR A 44 -21.90 -3.16 -3.54
N SER A 45 -22.89 -4.04 -3.34
CA SER A 45 -24.27 -3.66 -3.08
C SER A 45 -24.50 -2.94 -1.73
N ILE A 46 -23.59 -3.12 -0.77
CA ILE A 46 -23.64 -2.47 0.55
C ILE A 46 -22.56 -1.40 0.75
N SER A 47 -21.56 -1.35 -0.14
CA SER A 47 -20.36 -0.51 -0.02
C SER A 47 -20.63 0.95 0.35
N ALA A 48 -21.64 1.60 -0.24
CA ALA A 48 -21.99 2.99 0.06
C ALA A 48 -22.46 3.24 1.51
N GLY A 49 -22.98 2.20 2.18
CA GLY A 49 -23.46 2.27 3.56
C GLY A 49 -22.54 1.60 4.58
N ALA A 50 -21.50 0.91 4.13
CA ALA A 50 -20.61 0.09 4.96
C ALA A 50 -19.14 0.49 4.77
N LEU A 51 -18.86 1.80 4.73
CA LEU A 51 -17.51 2.32 4.56
C LEU A 51 -16.59 1.93 5.73
N GLN A 52 -15.33 1.67 5.44
CA GLN A 52 -14.36 1.20 6.40
C GLN A 52 -13.47 2.33 6.88
N LEU A 53 -13.29 2.46 8.20
CA LEU A 53 -12.36 3.42 8.77
C LEU A 53 -10.94 2.89 8.55
N LYS A 54 -10.15 3.58 7.73
CA LYS A 54 -8.76 3.21 7.40
C LYS A 54 -7.81 4.34 7.72
N GLN A 55 -6.61 3.96 8.14
CA GLN A 55 -5.51 4.88 8.42
C GLN A 55 -4.45 4.73 7.34
N ASP A 56 -3.90 5.86 6.90
CA ASP A 56 -2.78 5.92 5.97
C ASP A 56 -1.72 6.84 6.53
N ASP A 57 -0.55 6.27 6.81
CA ASP A 57 0.61 6.93 7.37
C ASP A 57 1.77 7.05 6.36
N SER A 58 1.54 6.77 5.08
CA SER A 58 2.56 6.91 4.03
C SER A 58 2.83 8.36 3.59
N ASN A 59 2.11 9.33 4.17
CA ASN A 59 2.08 10.71 3.69
C ASN A 59 3.08 11.62 4.41
N PHE A 60 3.74 12.51 3.68
CA PHE A 60 4.72 13.46 4.24
C PHE A 60 4.51 14.87 3.71
N THR A 61 4.52 15.87 4.59
CA THR A 61 4.47 17.28 4.16
C THR A 61 5.73 17.66 3.40
N SER A 62 5.65 18.69 2.56
CA SER A 62 6.81 19.28 1.88
C SER A 62 6.79 20.79 2.03
N GLN A 63 7.99 21.39 2.02
CA GLN A 63 8.11 22.83 2.18
C GLN A 63 7.40 23.51 1.01
N GLN A 64 6.61 24.53 1.32
CA GLN A 64 5.87 25.34 0.34
C GLN A 64 4.83 24.57 -0.50
N ILE A 65 4.53 23.31 -0.18
CA ILE A 65 3.43 22.55 -0.75
C ILE A 65 2.26 22.58 0.22
N TYR A 66 1.12 23.08 -0.25
CA TYR A 66 -0.11 23.20 0.53
C TYR A 66 -1.19 22.23 0.06
N GLU A 67 -1.00 21.59 -1.09
CA GLU A 67 -2.04 20.80 -1.77
C GLU A 67 -1.49 19.41 -2.08
N TYR A 68 -2.24 18.39 -1.67
CA TYR A 68 -1.77 17.00 -1.65
C TYR A 68 -2.83 16.04 -2.18
N ASP A 69 -2.48 15.27 -3.20
CA ASP A 69 -3.35 14.26 -3.82
C ASP A 69 -3.24 12.91 -3.09
N TRP A 70 -3.65 12.90 -1.83
CA TRP A 70 -3.60 11.72 -0.95
C TRP A 70 -4.97 11.09 -0.71
N LEU A 71 -6.02 11.66 -1.29
CA LEU A 71 -7.40 11.33 -0.93
C LEU A 71 -8.10 10.41 -1.93
N SER A 72 -7.40 9.94 -2.96
CA SER A 72 -7.98 9.19 -4.09
C SER A 72 -8.75 7.92 -3.67
N SER A 73 -8.34 7.26 -2.59
CA SER A 73 -9.00 6.06 -2.03
C SER A 73 -10.11 6.36 -1.02
N TYR A 74 -10.19 7.60 -0.53
CA TYR A 74 -11.12 8.01 0.52
C TYR A 74 -12.46 8.50 -0.04
N LYS A 75 -13.52 8.22 0.70
CA LYS A 75 -14.87 8.78 0.51
C LYS A 75 -15.18 9.89 1.53
N GLY A 76 -14.55 9.84 2.69
CA GLY A 76 -14.61 10.90 3.68
C GLY A 76 -13.33 10.92 4.51
N LEU A 77 -12.84 12.10 4.87
CA LEU A 77 -11.70 12.25 5.78
C LEU A 77 -12.22 12.64 7.15
N TYR A 78 -11.86 11.87 8.17
CA TYR A 78 -12.29 12.11 9.55
C TYR A 78 -11.26 12.97 10.30
N LYS A 79 -9.99 12.58 10.27
CA LYS A 79 -8.92 13.26 11.00
C LYS A 79 -7.62 13.29 10.21
N VAL A 80 -6.85 14.33 10.48
CA VAL A 80 -5.47 14.52 10.01
C VAL A 80 -4.61 14.66 11.26
N GLU A 81 -3.62 13.80 11.39
CA GLU A 81 -2.69 13.80 12.52
C GLU A 81 -1.27 13.98 11.97
N TYR A 82 -0.39 14.62 12.73
CA TYR A 82 1.01 14.78 12.37
C TYR A 82 1.91 14.18 13.44
N VAL A 83 3.10 13.74 13.05
CA VAL A 83 4.11 13.30 14.02
C VAL A 83 4.61 14.54 14.77
N TYR A 84 4.22 14.65 16.04
CA TYR A 84 4.63 15.73 16.93
C TYR A 84 6.01 15.48 17.54
N ASN A 85 6.32 14.21 17.79
CA ASN A 85 7.61 13.79 18.33
C ASN A 85 7.90 12.34 17.94
N THR A 86 9.17 12.01 17.74
CA THR A 86 9.64 10.64 17.58
C THR A 86 10.62 10.37 18.72
N THR A 87 10.31 9.38 19.56
CA THR A 87 11.11 9.15 20.78
C THR A 87 12.45 8.50 20.47
N ILE A 88 12.51 7.67 19.41
CA ILE A 88 13.73 7.02 18.93
C ILE A 88 13.93 7.43 17.48
N ASP A 89 14.89 8.35 17.28
CA ASP A 89 15.26 8.92 15.99
C ASP A 89 16.77 9.18 15.99
N HIS A 90 17.49 8.38 15.19
CA HIS A 90 18.92 8.52 14.98
C HIS A 90 19.18 9.13 13.61
N LEU A 91 19.71 10.35 13.60
CA LEU A 91 20.20 10.97 12.36
C LEU A 91 21.51 10.29 11.95
N LEU A 92 21.50 9.60 10.81
CA LEU A 92 22.68 8.93 10.27
C LEU A 92 23.47 9.85 9.36
N SER A 93 22.80 10.54 8.43
CA SER A 93 23.41 11.55 7.57
C SER A 93 22.39 12.61 7.19
N ASP A 94 22.76 13.88 7.35
CA ASP A 94 21.97 15.03 6.87
C ASP A 94 22.23 15.33 5.39
N CYS A 95 23.17 14.61 4.76
CA CYS A 95 23.53 14.77 3.34
C CYS A 95 24.03 16.18 2.97
N GLU A 96 24.52 16.95 3.95
CA GLU A 96 25.02 18.31 3.75
C GLU A 96 26.41 18.36 3.10
N THR A 97 27.07 17.20 3.02
CA THR A 97 28.39 17.04 2.41
C THR A 97 28.37 16.05 1.25
N ALA A 98 29.31 16.22 0.32
CA ALA A 98 29.45 15.30 -0.80
C ALA A 98 29.81 13.90 -0.31
N TRP A 99 29.05 12.90 -0.75
CA TRP A 99 29.40 11.51 -0.53
C TRP A 99 30.66 11.13 -1.31
N THR A 100 31.27 10.00 -0.93
CA THR A 100 32.35 9.42 -1.72
C THR A 100 31.76 8.66 -2.90
N ALA A 101 32.21 9.01 -4.10
CA ALA A 101 31.72 8.40 -5.33
C ALA A 101 32.26 6.97 -5.51
N GLY A 102 31.41 6.10 -6.03
CA GLY A 102 31.81 4.80 -6.58
C GLY A 102 32.39 4.90 -7.99
N SER A 103 32.60 3.74 -8.62
CA SER A 103 33.09 3.68 -10.00
C SER A 103 32.02 4.20 -10.98
N SER A 104 32.43 5.02 -11.94
CA SER A 104 31.51 5.62 -12.93
C SER A 104 30.43 6.52 -12.34
N VAL A 105 30.66 7.07 -11.13
CA VAL A 105 29.75 8.03 -10.49
C VAL A 105 30.51 9.31 -10.17
N THR A 106 29.84 10.44 -10.25
CA THR A 106 30.32 11.72 -9.69
C THR A 106 29.43 12.10 -8.52
N ALA A 107 30.01 12.19 -7.33
CA ALA A 107 29.30 12.58 -6.11
C ALA A 107 29.61 14.03 -5.72
N THR A 108 28.58 14.81 -5.42
CA THR A 108 28.68 16.23 -5.02
C THR A 108 27.60 16.58 -4.00
N ALA A 109 27.79 17.65 -3.22
CA ALA A 109 26.71 18.26 -2.45
C ALA A 109 26.01 19.32 -3.31
N ASP A 110 24.69 19.21 -3.49
CA ASP A 110 23.90 20.16 -4.28
C ASP A 110 23.13 21.13 -3.37
N THR A 111 23.53 22.40 -3.38
CA THR A 111 22.92 23.47 -2.57
C THR A 111 21.70 24.12 -3.24
N ALA A 112 21.45 23.80 -4.52
CA ALA A 112 20.29 24.31 -5.24
C ALA A 112 19.12 23.33 -5.13
N PHE A 113 19.37 22.05 -5.41
CA PHE A 113 18.38 20.98 -5.41
C PHE A 113 18.52 20.11 -4.16
N LYS A 114 17.66 20.36 -3.17
CA LYS A 114 17.63 19.64 -1.88
C LYS A 114 16.23 19.62 -1.30
N LYS A 115 16.02 18.76 -0.32
CA LYS A 115 14.76 18.66 0.42
C LYS A 115 14.86 19.28 1.81
N PHE A 116 16.03 19.20 2.45
CA PHE A 116 16.31 19.72 3.79
C PHE A 116 17.59 20.55 3.82
N GLY A 117 17.74 21.26 4.94
CA GLY A 117 18.96 21.97 5.30
C GLY A 117 19.54 22.84 4.18
N ASN A 118 20.84 22.72 3.93
CA ASN A 118 21.56 23.58 2.99
C ASN A 118 22.01 22.84 1.72
N ALA A 119 22.06 21.51 1.71
CA ALA A 119 22.45 20.70 0.57
C ALA A 119 21.81 19.31 0.59
N SER A 120 21.86 18.60 -0.55
CA SER A 120 21.58 17.17 -0.64
C SER A 120 22.76 16.42 -1.28
N ALA A 121 22.85 15.12 -1.04
CA ALA A 121 23.88 14.28 -1.64
C ALA A 121 23.47 13.90 -3.06
N LYS A 122 24.19 14.42 -4.06
CA LYS A 122 23.94 14.19 -5.48
C LYS A 122 24.91 13.18 -6.05
N LEU A 123 24.40 12.12 -6.66
CA LEU A 123 25.14 11.11 -7.38
C LEU A 123 24.77 11.16 -8.87
N VAL A 124 25.69 11.59 -9.72
CA VAL A 124 25.54 11.51 -11.19
C VAL A 124 26.14 10.19 -11.65
N VAL A 125 25.29 9.23 -11.97
CA VAL A 125 25.64 7.88 -12.43
C VAL A 125 25.83 7.90 -13.94
N ALA A 126 27.00 7.51 -14.42
CA ALA A 126 27.29 7.39 -15.84
C ALA A 126 26.94 5.98 -16.37
N ASP A 127 26.84 5.84 -17.69
CA ASP A 127 26.49 4.61 -18.44
C ASP A 127 27.47 3.42 -18.23
N GLY A 128 28.50 3.60 -17.38
CA GLY A 128 29.48 2.57 -17.03
C GLY A 128 29.37 2.07 -15.59
N ALA A 129 28.30 2.39 -14.86
CA ALA A 129 28.06 1.87 -13.52
C ALA A 129 27.50 0.45 -13.61
N SER A 130 28.30 -0.56 -13.27
CA SER A 130 27.89 -1.96 -13.37
C SER A 130 26.90 -2.38 -12.29
N ALA A 131 26.05 -3.37 -12.60
CA ALA A 131 25.28 -4.08 -11.59
C ALA A 131 26.17 -4.63 -10.46
N GLY A 132 25.69 -4.58 -9.22
CA GLY A 132 26.42 -4.88 -7.98
C GLY A 132 27.46 -3.82 -7.56
N GLY A 133 27.60 -2.72 -8.31
CA GLY A 133 28.55 -1.65 -7.99
C GLY A 133 28.03 -0.70 -6.92
N ILE A 134 28.90 -0.27 -6.01
CA ILE A 134 28.60 0.86 -5.11
C ILE A 134 28.52 2.13 -5.95
N LEU A 135 27.42 2.86 -5.86
CA LEU A 135 27.24 4.15 -6.55
C LEU A 135 27.85 5.30 -5.75
N GLY A 136 27.65 5.29 -4.44
CA GLY A 136 28.23 6.26 -3.54
C GLY A 136 27.97 5.87 -2.09
N TYR A 137 28.81 6.36 -1.20
CA TYR A 137 28.72 6.10 0.22
C TYR A 137 29.14 7.30 1.05
N ASP A 138 28.64 7.35 2.28
CA ASP A 138 29.06 8.27 3.32
C ASP A 138 29.69 7.48 4.47
N THR A 139 30.79 7.99 5.01
CA THR A 139 31.41 7.41 6.21
C THR A 139 31.09 8.30 7.38
N ILE A 140 30.33 7.76 8.32
CA ILE A 140 29.77 8.46 9.46
C ILE A 140 30.51 8.07 10.74
N GLY A 141 30.22 8.77 11.84
CA GLY A 141 30.63 8.29 13.16
C GLY A 141 29.87 7.00 13.50
N SER A 142 30.48 6.09 14.26
CA SER A 142 29.80 4.87 14.73
C SER A 142 28.53 5.24 15.51
N ILE A 143 27.38 4.75 15.06
CA ILE A 143 26.08 4.95 15.70
C ILE A 143 25.45 3.58 15.98
N ASP A 144 24.87 3.44 17.17
CA ASP A 144 24.04 2.28 17.55
C ASP A 144 22.60 2.61 17.20
N ILE A 145 22.00 1.83 16.30
CA ILE A 145 20.59 1.95 15.90
C ILE A 145 19.79 0.70 16.28
N SER A 146 20.29 -0.12 17.21
CA SER A 146 19.68 -1.40 17.56
C SER A 146 18.29 -1.32 18.20
N ASP A 147 17.85 -0.11 18.56
CA ASP A 147 16.52 0.19 19.07
C ASP A 147 15.53 0.70 18.00
N ALA A 148 15.99 0.95 16.77
CA ALA A 148 15.18 1.32 15.61
C ALA A 148 14.62 0.08 14.88
N ASP A 149 13.63 0.26 14.01
CA ASP A 149 13.05 -0.81 13.18
C ASP A 149 12.87 -0.40 11.71
N ARG A 150 13.09 0.88 11.38
CA ARG A 150 12.93 1.45 10.04
C ARG A 150 14.08 2.38 9.70
N LEU A 151 14.52 2.34 8.44
CA LEU A 151 15.34 3.38 7.82
C LEU A 151 14.43 4.32 7.01
N GLU A 152 14.49 5.61 7.31
CA GLU A 152 13.77 6.66 6.59
C GLU A 152 14.74 7.63 5.90
N PHE A 153 14.49 7.91 4.63
CA PHE A 153 15.27 8.89 3.86
C PHE A 153 14.46 9.45 2.71
N ASP A 154 14.85 10.64 2.25
CA ASP A 154 14.30 11.27 1.07
C ASP A 154 15.19 10.99 -0.13
N MET A 155 14.59 10.58 -1.23
CA MET A 155 15.27 10.23 -2.47
C MET A 155 14.58 10.86 -3.68
N TYR A 156 15.37 11.30 -4.64
CA TYR A 156 14.92 11.70 -5.97
C TYR A 156 15.74 10.97 -7.02
N SER A 157 15.09 10.50 -8.08
CA SER A 157 15.75 9.96 -9.26
C SER A 157 15.27 10.66 -10.53
N THR A 158 16.18 10.91 -11.48
CA THR A 158 15.81 11.43 -12.81
C THR A 158 15.13 10.38 -13.69
N ILE A 159 15.21 9.10 -13.34
CA ILE A 159 14.56 7.99 -14.03
C ILE A 159 13.54 7.31 -13.12
N ALA A 160 12.61 6.57 -13.71
CA ALA A 160 11.76 5.68 -12.92
C ALA A 160 12.59 4.46 -12.51
N LEU A 161 12.40 4.00 -11.28
CA LEU A 161 13.05 2.81 -10.75
C LEU A 161 11.99 1.78 -10.41
N SER A 162 12.25 0.53 -10.77
CA SER A 162 11.50 -0.62 -10.28
C SER A 162 11.97 -0.97 -8.85
N ALA A 163 11.15 -1.69 -8.10
CA ALA A 163 11.53 -2.14 -6.76
C ALA A 163 12.79 -3.03 -6.83
N ALA A 164 13.70 -2.87 -5.86
CA ALA A 164 14.95 -3.62 -5.74
C ALA A 164 15.95 -3.47 -6.91
N GLU A 165 15.80 -2.45 -7.75
CA GLU A 165 16.83 -2.10 -8.73
C GLU A 165 18.07 -1.47 -8.06
N LEU A 166 17.84 -0.78 -6.93
CA LEU A 166 18.87 -0.22 -6.07
C LEU A 166 18.66 -0.72 -4.63
N ASP A 167 19.76 -0.94 -3.93
CA ASP A 167 19.77 -1.27 -2.52
C ASP A 167 20.37 -0.10 -1.72
N PHE A 168 19.72 0.24 -0.62
CA PHE A 168 20.32 1.07 0.41
C PHE A 168 21.05 0.18 1.41
N VAL A 169 22.34 0.43 1.62
CA VAL A 169 23.20 -0.45 2.41
C VAL A 169 23.69 0.27 3.66
N LEU A 170 23.59 -0.39 4.81
CA LEU A 170 24.23 0.02 6.06
C LEU A 170 25.36 -0.95 6.40
N SER A 171 26.45 -0.43 6.98
CA SER A 171 27.63 -1.22 7.26
C SER A 171 28.29 -0.81 8.58
N ALA A 172 28.70 -1.82 9.36
CA ALA A 172 29.57 -1.65 10.51
C ALA A 172 31.07 -1.47 10.15
N SER A 173 31.38 -1.31 8.87
CA SER A 173 32.72 -1.02 8.36
C SER A 173 32.74 0.31 7.62
N ALA A 174 33.92 0.91 7.44
CA ALA A 174 34.05 2.09 6.59
C ALA A 174 33.86 1.72 5.11
N ALA A 175 33.38 2.67 4.31
CA ALA A 175 33.20 2.53 2.86
C ALA A 175 32.37 1.31 2.42
N ILE A 176 31.45 0.85 3.27
CA ILE A 176 30.58 -0.30 3.00
C ILE A 176 31.40 -1.55 2.61
N ALA A 177 32.56 -1.75 3.23
CA ALA A 177 33.44 -2.87 2.91
C ALA A 177 32.82 -4.24 3.28
N ALA A 178 31.89 -4.26 4.24
CA ALA A 178 31.10 -5.42 4.63
C ALA A 178 29.67 -5.00 4.95
N THR A 179 28.70 -5.41 4.13
CA THR A 179 27.28 -5.12 4.33
C THR A 179 26.77 -5.71 5.65
N THR A 180 26.09 -4.88 6.44
CA THR A 180 25.34 -5.30 7.64
C THR A 180 23.87 -5.45 7.28
N GLU A 181 23.29 -4.43 6.64
CA GLU A 181 21.91 -4.41 6.14
C GLU A 181 21.91 -4.07 4.66
N SER A 182 21.11 -4.78 3.86
CA SER A 182 20.83 -4.46 2.45
C SER A 182 19.32 -4.30 2.31
N LEU A 183 18.88 -3.10 1.97
CA LEU A 183 17.48 -2.70 1.99
C LEU A 183 17.03 -2.33 0.59
N ASP A 184 16.15 -3.14 -0.01
CA ASP A 184 15.61 -2.89 -1.33
C ASP A 184 14.87 -1.54 -1.38
N ILE A 185 15.29 -0.66 -2.29
CA ILE A 185 14.59 0.60 -2.50
C ILE A 185 13.27 0.31 -3.26
N PRO A 186 12.11 0.76 -2.75
CA PRO A 186 10.83 0.59 -3.43
C PRO A 186 10.78 1.27 -4.80
N ALA A 187 9.86 0.82 -5.66
CA ALA A 187 9.63 1.45 -6.94
C ALA A 187 9.26 2.93 -6.78
N MET A 188 9.77 3.78 -7.68
CA MET A 188 9.50 5.22 -7.70
C MET A 188 9.37 5.73 -9.12
N VAL A 189 8.54 6.76 -9.31
CA VAL A 189 8.44 7.43 -10.60
C VAL A 189 9.55 8.46 -10.77
N ALA A 190 9.92 8.72 -12.01
CA ALA A 190 10.94 9.71 -12.34
C ALA A 190 10.56 11.10 -11.83
N SER A 191 11.59 11.89 -11.54
CA SER A 191 11.52 13.32 -11.29
C SER A 191 10.62 13.76 -10.12
N THR A 192 10.53 12.92 -9.09
CA THR A 192 9.74 13.18 -7.90
C THR A 192 10.54 12.81 -6.65
N TRP A 193 10.44 13.65 -5.61
CA TRP A 193 11.00 13.32 -4.30
C TRP A 193 10.06 12.34 -3.59
N TYR A 194 10.60 11.18 -3.22
CA TYR A 194 9.94 10.19 -2.39
C TYR A 194 10.62 10.12 -1.03
N ARG A 195 9.83 10.01 0.02
CA ARG A 195 10.33 9.58 1.31
C ARG A 195 10.09 8.08 1.44
N HIS A 196 11.17 7.33 1.57
CA HIS A 196 11.11 5.89 1.80
C HIS A 196 11.16 5.62 3.30
N SER A 197 10.40 4.61 3.75
CA SER A 197 10.46 4.06 5.10
C SER A 197 10.55 2.54 4.97
N ILE A 198 11.77 2.01 5.08
CA ILE A 198 12.09 0.61 4.79
C ILE A 198 12.37 -0.10 6.11
N ALA A 199 11.82 -1.29 6.31
CA ALA A 199 12.09 -2.08 7.51
C ALA A 199 13.54 -2.56 7.53
N LEU A 200 14.22 -2.44 8.68
CA LEU A 200 15.52 -3.06 8.91
C LEU A 200 15.35 -4.58 8.98
N ALA A 201 16.28 -5.37 8.43
CA ALA A 201 16.14 -6.82 8.41
C ALA A 201 16.50 -7.46 9.75
N ASN A 202 17.52 -6.95 10.44
CA ASN A 202 17.99 -7.43 11.74
C ASN A 202 18.48 -6.28 12.64
N PRO A 203 17.57 -5.37 13.05
CA PRO A 203 17.92 -4.15 13.78
C PRO A 203 18.73 -4.41 15.04
N GLU A 204 18.45 -5.49 15.78
CA GLU A 204 19.17 -5.81 17.03
C GLU A 204 20.69 -6.02 16.83
N SER A 205 21.15 -6.26 15.60
CA SER A 205 22.58 -6.39 15.28
C SER A 205 23.26 -5.09 14.87
N ASP A 206 22.51 -4.02 14.63
CA ASP A 206 22.98 -2.74 14.11
C ASP A 206 23.56 -1.83 15.22
N THR A 207 24.49 -2.38 15.98
CA THR A 207 25.06 -1.75 17.19
C THR A 207 26.17 -0.74 16.92
N ALA A 208 26.69 -0.71 15.70
CA ALA A 208 27.83 0.13 15.33
C ALA A 208 27.88 0.39 13.82
N ILE A 209 26.87 1.05 13.27
CA ILE A 209 26.87 1.47 11.85
C ILE A 209 27.89 2.60 11.65
N ILE A 210 28.82 2.42 10.72
CA ILE A 210 29.95 3.32 10.43
C ILE A 210 29.86 3.91 9.01
N SER A 211 29.17 3.24 8.09
CA SER A 211 28.92 3.81 6.77
C SER A 211 27.57 3.40 6.21
N LEU A 212 27.10 4.22 5.27
CA LEU A 212 25.86 4.04 4.54
C LEU A 212 26.08 4.37 3.07
N GLY A 213 25.22 3.88 2.20
CA GLY A 213 25.24 4.28 0.80
C GLY A 213 24.34 3.43 -0.08
N VAL A 214 24.55 3.51 -1.39
CA VAL A 214 23.65 2.90 -2.38
C VAL A 214 24.43 2.00 -3.33
N VAL A 215 23.86 0.83 -3.59
CA VAL A 215 24.37 -0.17 -4.52
C VAL A 215 23.41 -0.29 -5.71
N ASN A 216 23.99 -0.37 -6.91
CA ASN A 216 23.28 -0.57 -8.16
C ASN A 216 22.98 -2.06 -8.37
N THR A 217 21.96 -2.61 -7.70
CA THR A 217 21.68 -4.06 -7.70
C THR A 217 21.45 -4.59 -9.12
N THR A 218 20.65 -3.88 -9.90
CA THR A 218 20.50 -4.08 -11.35
C THR A 218 21.06 -2.86 -12.07
N ASP A 219 21.58 -3.04 -13.28
CA ASP A 219 22.05 -1.89 -14.07
C ASP A 219 20.87 -1.03 -14.53
N VAL A 220 20.66 0.10 -13.85
CA VAL A 220 19.62 1.09 -14.18
C VAL A 220 20.04 2.09 -15.26
N GLY A 221 21.27 2.01 -15.76
CA GLY A 221 21.86 2.95 -16.71
C GLY A 221 22.16 4.33 -16.12
N ALA A 222 22.44 5.29 -17.00
CA ALA A 222 22.80 6.65 -16.60
C ALA A 222 21.61 7.40 -15.96
N CYS A 223 21.81 7.90 -14.74
CA CYS A 223 20.80 8.66 -14.00
C CYS A 223 21.45 9.65 -13.03
N THR A 224 20.64 10.53 -12.43
CA THR A 224 21.06 11.33 -11.28
C THR A 224 20.15 11.03 -10.10
N LEU A 225 20.78 10.65 -8.99
CA LEU A 225 20.13 10.38 -7.73
C LEU A 225 20.45 11.51 -6.75
N TYR A 226 19.47 11.87 -5.92
CA TYR A 226 19.67 12.76 -4.79
C TYR A 226 19.16 12.08 -3.52
N PHE A 227 19.90 12.20 -2.44
CA PHE A 227 19.55 11.68 -1.13
C PHE A 227 19.59 12.81 -0.10
N ASP A 228 18.66 12.75 0.86
CA ASP A 228 18.54 13.75 1.90
C ASP A 228 17.95 13.15 3.18
N ASN A 229 18.32 13.74 4.32
CA ASN A 229 17.80 13.45 5.66
C ASN A 229 17.59 11.95 5.97
N ILE A 230 18.70 11.24 6.17
CA ILE A 230 18.74 9.79 6.39
C ILE A 230 18.73 9.49 7.88
N ARG A 231 17.72 8.73 8.33
CA ARG A 231 17.45 8.48 9.74
C ARG A 231 17.04 7.05 10.01
N ALA A 232 17.44 6.50 11.15
CA ALA A 232 16.89 5.26 11.68
C ALA A 232 15.87 5.60 12.78
N VAL A 233 14.65 5.09 12.66
CA VAL A 233 13.55 5.39 13.58
C VAL A 233 12.89 4.10 14.06
N LYS A 234 12.26 4.17 15.24
CA LYS A 234 11.33 3.13 15.68
C LYS A 234 9.91 3.55 15.35
N ASP A 235 9.20 2.79 14.53
CA ASP A 235 7.86 3.13 14.02
C ASP A 235 6.85 3.32 15.17
N GLY A 236 6.89 2.44 16.16
CA GLY A 236 6.05 2.54 17.37
C GLY A 236 6.40 3.71 18.30
N SER A 237 7.47 4.46 18.04
CA SER A 237 7.92 5.58 18.88
C SER A 237 7.38 6.95 18.43
N LYS A 238 6.67 6.99 17.30
CA LYS A 238 6.05 8.18 16.73
C LYS A 238 4.80 8.57 17.53
N ILE A 239 4.84 9.77 18.10
CA ILE A 239 3.72 10.36 18.84
C ILE A 239 2.96 11.27 17.88
N TYR A 240 1.73 10.87 17.58
CA TYR A 240 0.84 11.61 16.70
C TYR A 240 0.01 12.62 17.48
N LYS A 241 -0.21 13.78 16.88
CA LYS A 241 -1.11 14.81 17.40
C LYS A 241 -2.09 15.21 16.32
N GLU A 242 -3.36 15.33 16.70
CA GLU A 242 -4.40 15.80 15.79
C GLU A 242 -4.12 17.23 15.34
N LEU A 243 -4.20 17.45 14.03
CA LEU A 243 -4.16 18.77 13.42
C LEU A 243 -5.59 19.36 13.49
N PRO A 244 -5.79 20.48 14.22
CA PRO A 244 -7.10 21.09 14.33
C PRO A 244 -7.77 21.35 12.98
N VAL A 245 -9.09 21.18 12.93
CA VAL A 245 -9.89 21.29 11.69
C VAL A 245 -9.74 22.61 10.93
N GLN A 246 -9.36 23.70 11.61
CA GLN A 246 -9.09 24.99 10.97
C GLN A 246 -7.79 25.04 10.14
N HIS A 247 -6.92 24.03 10.30
CA HIS A 247 -5.61 24.01 9.69
C HIS A 247 -5.54 23.19 8.40
N TRP A 248 -6.62 22.50 8.05
CA TRP A 248 -6.73 21.71 6.84
C TRP A 248 -8.15 21.76 6.26
N ASP A 249 -8.26 21.49 4.96
CA ASP A 249 -9.53 21.38 4.24
C ASP A 249 -9.44 20.39 3.09
N ILE A 250 -10.58 19.99 2.55
CA ILE A 250 -10.68 19.24 1.31
C ILE A 250 -11.11 20.21 0.21
N VAL A 251 -10.29 20.32 -0.84
CA VAL A 251 -10.68 21.07 -2.02
C VAL A 251 -11.27 20.10 -3.03
N LYS A 252 -12.51 20.36 -3.42
CA LYS A 252 -13.24 19.55 -4.41
C LYS A 252 -12.85 19.96 -5.83
N ASN A 253 -12.38 19.02 -6.63
CA ASN A 253 -11.98 19.24 -8.02
C ASN A 253 -12.23 17.96 -8.84
N THR A 254 -11.65 17.84 -10.03
CA THR A 254 -11.65 16.57 -10.80
C THR A 254 -11.11 15.40 -9.97
N THR A 255 -10.09 15.68 -9.14
CA THR A 255 -9.64 14.82 -8.05
C THR A 255 -9.63 15.66 -6.79
N ASP A 256 -10.33 15.21 -5.77
CA ASP A 256 -10.33 15.87 -4.45
C ASP A 256 -8.95 15.76 -3.81
N TYR A 257 -8.45 16.86 -3.26
CA TYR A 257 -7.13 16.90 -2.63
C TYR A 257 -7.19 17.54 -1.25
N LEU A 258 -6.23 17.13 -0.40
CA LEU A 258 -6.05 17.72 0.92
C LEU A 258 -5.33 19.05 0.77
N LYS A 259 -5.86 20.09 1.43
CA LYS A 259 -5.21 21.38 1.51
C LYS A 259 -4.83 21.72 2.94
N LEU A 260 -3.54 21.90 3.20
CA LEU A 260 -3.05 22.45 4.45
C LEU A 260 -3.01 23.98 4.36
N THR A 261 -3.48 24.66 5.40
CA THR A 261 -3.31 26.12 5.53
C THR A 261 -1.84 26.46 5.82
N SER A 262 -1.43 27.72 5.62
CA SER A 262 -0.10 28.19 6.01
C SER A 262 0.19 27.98 7.50
N ALA A 263 -0.80 28.26 8.35
CA ALA A 263 -0.72 27.98 9.78
C ALA A 263 -0.64 26.48 10.07
N GLY A 264 -1.38 25.66 9.33
CA GLY A 264 -1.33 24.20 9.45
C GLY A 264 0.05 23.66 9.14
N LEU A 265 0.64 24.06 8.00
CA LEU A 265 1.99 23.66 7.62
C LEU A 265 3.05 24.16 8.63
N SER A 266 2.85 25.36 9.21
CA SER A 266 3.71 25.88 10.27
C SER A 266 3.62 25.08 11.57
N VAL A 267 2.46 24.47 11.87
CA VAL A 267 2.25 23.66 13.07
C VAL A 267 2.76 22.24 12.87
N THR A 268 2.48 21.64 11.72
CA THR A 268 2.96 20.28 11.39
C THR A 268 4.47 20.26 11.22
N GLY A 269 5.06 21.36 10.76
CA GLY A 269 6.44 21.39 10.29
C GLY A 269 6.55 20.82 8.88
N SER A 270 7.76 20.87 8.34
CA SER A 270 8.06 20.23 7.06
C SER A 270 9.52 19.82 6.92
N PRO A 271 9.77 18.63 6.36
CA PRO A 271 8.80 17.56 6.11
C PRO A 271 8.49 16.79 7.40
N THR A 272 7.23 16.41 7.54
CA THR A 272 6.72 15.68 8.71
C THR A 272 5.68 14.70 8.24
N GLN A 273 5.72 13.49 8.79
CA GLN A 273 4.74 12.46 8.47
C GLN A 273 3.35 12.88 8.93
N ILE A 274 2.38 12.70 8.04
CA ILE A 274 0.96 12.94 8.25
C ILE A 274 0.25 11.60 8.20
N ARG A 275 -0.55 11.34 9.23
CA ARG A 275 -1.48 10.23 9.26
C ARG A 275 -2.87 10.73 8.91
N LEU A 276 -3.42 10.19 7.83
CA LEU A 276 -4.81 10.41 7.45
C LEU A 276 -5.65 9.29 8.06
N THR A 277 -6.84 9.62 8.53
CA THR A 277 -7.81 8.60 8.90
C THR A 277 -9.17 9.01 8.39
N GLY A 278 -9.83 8.09 7.70
CA GLY A 278 -11.06 8.37 6.98
C GLY A 278 -11.74 7.09 6.53
N TYR A 279 -12.83 7.28 5.80
CA TYR A 279 -13.70 6.23 5.32
C TYR A 279 -13.36 5.87 3.89
N GLN A 280 -13.12 4.59 3.62
CA GLN A 280 -12.89 4.05 2.28
C GLN A 280 -13.96 3.01 1.95
N LEU A 281 -14.08 2.66 0.67
CA LEU A 281 -14.92 1.54 0.26
C LEU A 281 -14.32 0.23 0.81
N PRO A 282 -15.15 -0.77 1.12
CA PRO A 282 -14.67 -2.09 1.45
C PRO A 282 -13.84 -2.68 0.31
N SER A 283 -12.79 -3.41 0.66
CA SER A 283 -11.96 -4.15 -0.27
C SER A 283 -12.78 -5.26 -0.94
N LEU A 284 -12.63 -5.41 -2.26
CA LEU A 284 -13.18 -6.56 -2.98
C LEU A 284 -12.26 -7.77 -2.79
N PHE A 285 -12.81 -8.97 -2.88
CA PHE A 285 -12.02 -10.18 -2.88
C PHE A 285 -11.31 -10.33 -4.22
N SER A 286 -9.98 -10.30 -4.18
CA SER A 286 -9.09 -10.62 -5.32
C SER A 286 -8.33 -11.94 -5.12
N GLY A 287 -8.55 -12.62 -3.99
CA GLY A 287 -7.93 -13.88 -3.59
C GLY A 287 -8.38 -14.28 -2.18
N ASP A 288 -7.82 -15.36 -1.65
CA ASP A 288 -8.11 -15.80 -0.28
C ASP A 288 -7.51 -14.81 0.72
N THR A 289 -8.36 -14.12 1.47
CA THR A 289 -7.96 -13.25 2.58
C THR A 289 -8.49 -13.84 3.89
N THR A 290 -7.75 -13.62 4.98
CA THR A 290 -8.18 -14.05 6.32
C THR A 290 -9.18 -13.10 6.96
N ASP A 291 -9.27 -11.87 6.45
CA ASP A 291 -10.09 -10.81 7.00
C ASP A 291 -11.20 -10.40 6.02
N SER A 292 -12.41 -10.22 6.55
CA SER A 292 -13.56 -9.65 5.85
C SER A 292 -13.94 -8.34 6.51
N GLU A 293 -13.88 -7.25 5.75
CA GLU A 293 -14.25 -5.90 6.21
C GLU A 293 -15.78 -5.71 6.36
N ILE A 294 -16.55 -6.60 5.73
CA ILE A 294 -18.01 -6.66 5.80
C ILE A 294 -18.41 -7.88 6.62
N ASP A 295 -19.52 -7.77 7.36
CA ASP A 295 -20.08 -8.88 8.12
C ASP A 295 -20.24 -10.14 7.23
N PRO A 296 -19.54 -11.24 7.53
CA PRO A 296 -19.62 -12.47 6.75
C PRO A 296 -21.03 -13.03 6.65
N GLU A 297 -21.90 -12.84 7.66
CA GLU A 297 -23.30 -13.33 7.61
C GLU A 297 -24.08 -12.64 6.48
N TYR A 298 -23.81 -11.35 6.25
CA TYR A 298 -24.41 -10.62 5.13
C TYR A 298 -23.89 -11.13 3.78
N ILE A 299 -22.57 -11.31 3.63
CA ILE A 299 -21.97 -11.80 2.39
C ILE A 299 -22.52 -13.18 2.05
N ILE A 300 -22.55 -14.10 3.02
CA ILE A 300 -23.07 -15.46 2.84
C ILE A 300 -24.56 -15.39 2.44
N ALA A 301 -25.38 -14.63 3.17
CA ALA A 301 -26.81 -14.56 2.90
C ALA A 301 -27.13 -13.97 1.52
N TYR A 302 -26.45 -12.88 1.12
CA TYR A 302 -26.58 -12.30 -0.20
C TYR A 302 -26.16 -13.28 -1.29
N SER A 303 -25.02 -13.94 -1.08
CA SER A 303 -24.46 -14.84 -2.09
C SER A 303 -25.34 -16.06 -2.32
N VAL A 304 -25.82 -16.68 -1.25
CA VAL A 304 -26.75 -17.81 -1.33
C VAL A 304 -28.07 -17.38 -1.98
N TYR A 305 -28.60 -16.19 -1.64
CA TYR A 305 -29.79 -15.63 -2.28
C TYR A 305 -29.62 -15.48 -3.80
N MET A 306 -28.52 -14.86 -4.24
CA MET A 306 -28.24 -14.64 -5.67
C MET A 306 -28.04 -15.95 -6.43
N LEU A 307 -27.29 -16.90 -5.87
CA LEU A 307 -27.06 -18.20 -6.51
C LEU A 307 -28.38 -18.99 -6.62
N LEU A 308 -29.17 -19.07 -5.54
CA LEU A 308 -30.45 -19.77 -5.57
C LEU A 308 -31.43 -19.14 -6.58
N THR A 309 -31.48 -17.80 -6.66
CA THR A 309 -32.36 -17.12 -7.63
C THR A 309 -31.89 -17.25 -9.08
N ALA A 310 -30.58 -17.22 -9.34
CA ALA A 310 -30.01 -17.44 -10.67
C ALA A 310 -30.35 -18.85 -11.18
N HIS A 311 -30.26 -19.87 -10.32
CA HIS A 311 -30.56 -21.26 -10.68
C HIS A 311 -32.05 -21.64 -10.56
N ALA A 312 -32.90 -20.81 -9.95
CA ALA A 312 -34.34 -21.02 -9.88
C ALA A 312 -35.07 -20.81 -11.22
N LYS A 313 -34.39 -20.36 -12.28
CA LYS A 313 -34.97 -20.24 -13.63
C LYS A 313 -34.80 -21.49 -14.50
N SER A 314 -34.21 -22.56 -13.96
CA SER A 314 -34.00 -23.83 -14.66
C SER A 314 -35.30 -24.65 -14.77
N SER A 315 -35.54 -25.35 -15.88
CA SER A 315 -36.78 -26.12 -16.15
C SER A 315 -36.94 -27.42 -15.33
N ARG A 316 -36.38 -27.51 -14.12
CA ARG A 316 -36.39 -28.74 -13.28
C ARG A 316 -37.45 -28.62 -12.17
N LEU A 317 -37.88 -29.76 -11.63
CA LEU A 317 -38.95 -29.91 -10.61
C LEU A 317 -38.70 -29.19 -9.27
N ASP A 318 -37.53 -28.58 -9.06
CA ASP A 318 -37.04 -27.99 -7.79
C ASP A 318 -37.05 -26.44 -7.80
N VAL A 319 -37.74 -25.80 -8.75
CA VAL A 319 -37.79 -24.33 -8.84
C VAL A 319 -38.50 -23.69 -7.65
N THR A 320 -39.62 -24.26 -7.24
CA THR A 320 -40.45 -23.71 -6.15
C THR A 320 -39.71 -23.76 -4.81
N ASP A 321 -39.04 -24.88 -4.50
CA ASP A 321 -38.29 -25.08 -3.27
C ASP A 321 -37.04 -24.17 -3.22
N ARG A 322 -36.32 -24.01 -4.34
CA ARG A 322 -35.22 -23.05 -4.45
C ARG A 322 -35.67 -21.61 -4.28
N SER A 323 -36.81 -21.23 -4.86
CA SER A 323 -37.38 -19.90 -4.69
C SER A 323 -37.82 -19.64 -3.25
N ALA A 324 -38.34 -20.65 -2.55
CA ALA A 324 -38.71 -20.54 -1.14
C ALA A 324 -37.46 -20.35 -0.27
N LYS A 325 -36.42 -21.18 -0.44
CA LYS A 325 -35.13 -21.02 0.26
C LYS A 325 -34.47 -19.68 -0.05
N ALA A 326 -34.49 -19.22 -1.30
CA ALA A 326 -33.97 -17.91 -1.66
C ALA A 326 -34.65 -16.79 -0.88
N LYS A 327 -35.97 -16.88 -0.65
CA LYS A 327 -36.71 -15.90 0.14
C LYS A 327 -36.25 -15.88 1.60
N GLU A 328 -36.01 -17.05 2.22
CA GLU A 328 -35.48 -17.14 3.59
C GLU A 328 -34.11 -16.45 3.71
N TRP A 329 -33.20 -16.72 2.77
CA TRP A 329 -31.89 -16.07 2.75
C TRP A 329 -31.96 -14.57 2.49
N LYS A 330 -32.93 -14.11 1.69
CA LYS A 330 -33.19 -12.69 1.51
C LYS A 330 -33.61 -12.02 2.83
N GLU A 331 -34.44 -12.68 3.64
CA GLU A 331 -34.86 -12.14 4.94
C GLU A 331 -33.68 -12.05 5.92
N ILE A 332 -32.77 -13.03 5.91
CA ILE A 332 -31.50 -12.99 6.66
C ILE A 332 -30.63 -11.83 6.17
N MET A 333 -30.45 -11.69 4.86
CA MET A 333 -29.69 -10.62 4.23
C MET A 333 -30.24 -9.24 4.61
N ASP A 334 -31.55 -9.03 4.54
CA ASP A 334 -32.18 -7.75 4.91
C ASP A 334 -32.04 -7.43 6.42
N ARG A 335 -32.01 -8.47 7.27
CA ARG A 335 -31.74 -8.33 8.69
C ARG A 335 -30.30 -7.91 8.96
N THR A 336 -29.33 -8.62 8.40
CA THR A 336 -27.89 -8.38 8.63
C THR A 336 -27.43 -7.07 8.01
N ARG A 337 -27.97 -6.69 6.84
CA ARG A 337 -27.69 -5.42 6.16
C ARG A 337 -27.82 -4.19 7.06
N ARG A 338 -28.75 -4.21 8.01
CA ARG A 338 -28.94 -3.08 8.95
C ARG A 338 -27.80 -2.97 9.96
N ASN A 339 -27.20 -4.09 10.34
CA ASN A 339 -26.12 -4.16 11.33
C ASN A 339 -24.76 -3.82 10.71
N THR A 340 -24.62 -3.97 9.39
CA THR A 340 -23.37 -3.70 8.66
C THR A 340 -23.18 -2.24 8.28
N ARG A 341 -24.08 -1.33 8.71
CA ARG A 341 -23.96 0.09 8.40
C ARG A 341 -22.88 0.76 9.25
N THR A 342 -22.06 1.58 8.62
CA THR A 342 -21.04 2.36 9.31
C THR A 342 -21.66 3.54 10.02
N ASN A 343 -21.33 3.70 11.30
CA ASN A 343 -21.59 4.95 12.01
C ASN A 343 -20.46 5.92 11.71
N PHE A 344 -20.83 7.11 11.22
CA PHE A 344 -19.86 8.14 10.84
C PHE A 344 -19.59 9.08 12.00
N GLU A 345 -18.33 9.45 12.17
CA GLU A 345 -17.94 10.48 13.12
C GLU A 345 -18.42 11.85 12.65
N GLY A 346 -18.94 12.67 13.58
CA GLY A 346 -19.64 13.91 13.26
C GLY A 346 -18.82 14.97 12.54
N ASN A 347 -17.48 14.91 12.65
CA ASN A 347 -16.55 15.88 12.05
C ASN A 347 -16.01 15.44 10.68
N THR A 348 -16.55 14.36 10.09
CA THR A 348 -16.10 13.84 8.79
C THR A 348 -16.36 14.82 7.66
N ARG A 349 -15.33 15.11 6.86
CA ARG A 349 -15.45 15.88 5.61
C ARG A 349 -15.58 14.93 4.42
N TRP A 350 -16.68 15.04 3.69
CA TRP A 350 -17.02 14.17 2.57
C TRP A 350 -16.41 14.61 1.25
N LEU A 351 -15.78 13.66 0.56
CA LEU A 351 -15.27 13.81 -0.79
C LEU A 351 -16.41 13.76 -1.82
N SER A 352 -16.10 14.17 -3.05
CA SER A 352 -17.01 14.20 -4.21
C SER A 352 -17.38 12.83 -4.77
#